data_AF-A0A3C0GLE2-F1
#
_entry.id   AF-A0A3C0GLE2-F1
#
_cell.length_a   1.000
_cell.length_b   1.000
_cell.length_c   1.000
_cell.angle_alpha   90.00
_cell.angle_beta   90.00
_cell.angle_gamma   90.00
#
_symmetry.space_group_name_H-M   'P 1'
#
loop_
_entity.id
_entity.type
_entity.pdbx_description
1 polymer ?
#
loop_
_entity_poly.entity_id
_entity_poly.type
_entity_poly.pdbx_seq_one_letter_code
_entity_poly.pdbx_strand_id
1 'polypeptide(L)'
;MKKSELIQAIKEALLPEIEKIVKKRVTLAAAQIIKENRKSAKPVVEKHTSSLSSLMNEQPTSNPYEVQGKKQGYNKKEFTSNGVLNDILNETAQQEQEWKSMNGAEFTSNMAQSFQAANPMSALQSGPPTVDQMIPADRRGREVPTDVANALTKDYSALMKAINKKKGK
;
A
#
# COMPACT_ATOMS: atom_id res chain seq x y z
N MET A 1 -29.39 29.16 -64.92
CA MET A 1 -29.16 28.83 -63.49
C MET A 1 -28.23 29.86 -62.91
N LYS A 2 -28.63 30.51 -61.81
CA LYS A 2 -27.76 31.49 -61.15
C LYS A 2 -26.62 30.73 -60.46
N LYS A 3 -25.41 31.29 -60.43
CA LYS A 3 -24.23 30.68 -59.81
C LYS A 3 -24.49 30.24 -58.35
N SER A 4 -25.33 30.97 -57.63
CA SER A 4 -25.77 30.65 -56.26
C SER A 4 -26.58 29.36 -56.17
N GLU A 5 -27.49 29.11 -57.12
CA GLU A 5 -28.34 27.91 -57.16
C GLU A 5 -27.50 26.65 -57.43
N LEU A 6 -26.52 26.77 -58.33
CA LEU A 6 -25.59 25.68 -58.63
C LEU A 6 -24.71 25.34 -57.42
N ILE A 7 -24.18 26.35 -56.73
CA ILE A 7 -23.39 26.13 -55.49
C ILE A 7 -24.26 25.50 -54.40
N GLN A 8 -25.53 25.90 -54.29
CA GLN A 8 -26.45 25.35 -53.30
C GLN A 8 -26.77 23.88 -53.58
N ALA A 9 -27.06 23.53 -54.85
CA ALA A 9 -27.27 22.15 -55.27
C ALA A 9 -26.03 21.27 -55.04
N ILE A 10 -24.83 21.79 -55.31
CA ILE A 10 -23.56 21.09 -55.04
C ILE A 10 -23.36 20.87 -53.54
N LYS A 11 -23.62 21.88 -52.70
CA LYS A 11 -23.53 21.74 -51.25
C LYS A 11 -24.51 20.68 -50.73
N GLU A 12 -25.76 20.72 -51.18
CA GLU A 12 -26.81 19.80 -50.75
C GLU A 12 -26.52 18.35 -51.15
N ALA A 13 -25.88 18.14 -52.30
CA ALA A 13 -25.44 16.81 -52.73
C ALA A 13 -24.18 16.32 -51.96
N LEU A 14 -23.21 17.20 -51.69
CA LEU A 14 -21.92 16.80 -51.09
C LEU A 14 -21.94 16.73 -49.55
N LEU A 15 -22.73 17.58 -48.87
CA LEU A 15 -22.88 17.59 -47.42
C LEU A 15 -23.20 16.21 -46.82
N PRO A 16 -24.20 15.45 -47.30
CA PRO A 16 -24.53 14.14 -46.71
C PRO A 16 -23.41 13.11 -46.94
N GLU A 17 -22.68 13.21 -48.05
CA GLU A 17 -21.56 12.31 -48.34
C GLU A 17 -20.35 12.60 -47.45
N ILE A 18 -20.04 13.89 -47.24
CA ILE A 18 -19.02 14.35 -46.30
C ILE A 18 -19.38 13.93 -44.87
N GLU A 19 -20.63 14.12 -44.44
CA GLU A 19 -21.07 13.72 -43.09
C GLU A 19 -20.93 12.21 -42.87
N LYS A 20 -21.30 11.40 -43.86
CA LYS A 20 -21.14 9.93 -43.82
C LYS A 20 -19.66 9.54 -43.71
N ILE A 21 -18.79 10.19 -44.48
CA ILE A 21 -17.34 9.95 -44.44
C ILE A 21 -16.76 10.35 -43.07
N VAL A 22 -17.15 11.51 -42.54
CA VAL A 22 -16.71 11.99 -41.22
C VAL A 22 -17.18 11.06 -40.11
N LYS A 23 -18.45 10.67 -40.08
CA LYS A 23 -18.97 9.69 -39.10
C LYS A 23 -18.21 8.36 -39.15
N LYS A 24 -17.93 7.85 -40.35
CA LYS A 24 -17.13 6.61 -40.52
C LYS A 24 -15.70 6.79 -40.00
N ARG A 25 -15.04 7.92 -40.29
CA ARG A 25 -13.67 8.19 -39.80
C ARG A 25 -13.63 8.36 -38.28
N VAL A 26 -14.58 9.09 -37.70
CA VAL A 26 -14.67 9.32 -36.24
C VAL A 26 -14.96 8.03 -35.50
N THR A 27 -15.91 7.21 -35.98
CA THR A 27 -16.21 5.91 -35.37
C THR A 27 -15.04 4.94 -35.42
N LEU A 28 -14.31 4.89 -36.54
CA LEU A 28 -13.10 4.07 -36.65
C LEU A 28 -11.99 4.55 -35.70
N ALA A 29 -11.76 5.87 -35.62
CA ALA A 29 -10.77 6.45 -34.71
C ALA A 29 -11.14 6.18 -33.24
N ALA A 30 -12.41 6.37 -32.85
CA ALA A 30 -12.88 6.07 -31.50
C ALA A 30 -12.76 4.58 -31.17
N ALA A 31 -13.12 3.68 -32.10
CA ALA A 31 -12.95 2.24 -31.92
C ALA A 31 -11.48 1.85 -31.75
N GLN A 32 -10.57 2.51 -32.47
CA GLN A 32 -9.12 2.28 -32.33
C GLN A 32 -8.60 2.74 -30.97
N ILE A 33 -9.01 3.94 -30.50
CA ILE A 33 -8.65 4.44 -29.16
C ILE A 33 -9.17 3.51 -28.07
N ILE A 34 -10.42 3.05 -28.17
CA ILE A 34 -10.99 2.09 -27.21
C ILE A 34 -10.23 0.76 -27.23
N LYS A 35 -9.81 0.29 -28.42
CA LYS A 35 -9.03 -0.94 -28.57
C LYS A 35 -7.63 -0.81 -27.97
N GLU A 36 -6.96 0.32 -28.15
CA GLU A 36 -5.67 0.61 -27.55
C GLU A 36 -5.78 0.72 -26.02
N ASN A 37 -6.77 1.47 -25.52
CA ASN A 37 -7.04 1.57 -24.08
C ASN A 37 -7.42 0.22 -23.44
N ARG A 38 -8.13 -0.67 -24.14
CA ARG A 38 -8.40 -2.03 -23.63
C ARG A 38 -7.16 -2.93 -23.60
N LYS A 39 -6.15 -2.69 -24.46
CA LYS A 39 -4.90 -3.45 -24.43
C LYS A 39 -4.00 -3.01 -23.28
N SER A 40 -3.99 -1.71 -22.96
CA SER A 40 -3.25 -1.16 -21.82
C SER A 40 -3.96 -1.38 -20.48
N ALA A 41 -5.29 -1.53 -20.49
CA ALA A 41 -6.11 -1.76 -19.29
C ALA A 41 -6.61 -3.20 -19.16
N LYS A 42 -5.82 -4.22 -19.52
CA LYS A 42 -6.10 -5.58 -19.06
C LYS A 42 -5.67 -5.67 -17.59
N PRO A 43 -6.59 -5.67 -16.60
CA PRO A 43 -6.21 -6.16 -15.29
C PRO A 43 -5.79 -7.62 -15.45
N VAL A 44 -4.63 -7.97 -14.91
CA VAL A 44 -4.27 -9.36 -14.63
C VAL A 44 -5.27 -9.84 -13.58
N VAL A 45 -6.44 -10.28 -14.01
CA VAL A 45 -7.37 -11.03 -13.16
C VAL A 45 -6.97 -12.48 -13.34
N GLU A 46 -6.15 -12.97 -12.42
CA GLU A 46 -6.01 -14.40 -12.20
C GLU A 46 -7.42 -14.93 -11.92
N LYS A 47 -7.95 -15.75 -12.84
CA LYS A 47 -9.21 -16.45 -12.62
C LYS A 47 -8.94 -17.55 -11.60
N HIS A 48 -9.00 -17.23 -10.32
CA HIS A 48 -9.19 -18.25 -9.31
C HIS A 48 -10.60 -18.81 -9.52
N THR A 49 -10.69 -19.98 -10.13
CA THR A 49 -11.95 -20.74 -10.20
C THR A 49 -12.28 -21.16 -8.78
N SER A 50 -13.25 -20.48 -8.17
CA SER A 50 -13.72 -20.66 -6.80
C SER A 50 -14.52 -21.96 -6.61
N SER A 51 -13.93 -23.09 -6.99
CA SER A 51 -14.46 -24.40 -6.64
C SER A 51 -13.82 -24.85 -5.32
N LEU A 52 -14.66 -25.04 -4.30
CA LEU A 52 -14.25 -25.44 -2.95
C LEU A 52 -13.42 -26.75 -2.96
N SER A 53 -13.76 -27.65 -3.91
CA SER A 53 -13.05 -28.91 -4.14
C SER A 53 -11.60 -28.72 -4.60
N SER A 54 -11.30 -27.64 -5.34
CA SER A 54 -9.93 -27.34 -5.76
C SER A 54 -9.08 -26.80 -4.60
N LEU A 55 -9.69 -26.00 -3.71
CA LEU A 55 -9.01 -25.45 -2.53
C LEU A 55 -8.65 -26.51 -1.48
N MET A 56 -9.44 -27.59 -1.36
CA MET A 56 -9.13 -28.68 -0.43
C MET A 56 -8.05 -29.63 -0.95
N ASN A 57 -7.82 -29.66 -2.26
CA ASN A 57 -6.86 -30.56 -2.91
C ASN A 57 -5.52 -29.90 -3.24
N GLU A 58 -5.39 -28.59 -3.07
CA GLU A 58 -4.10 -27.90 -3.14
C GLU A 58 -3.27 -28.27 -1.90
N GLN A 59 -2.23 -29.08 -2.13
CA GLN A 59 -1.15 -29.25 -1.15
C GLN A 59 -0.60 -27.86 -0.81
N PRO A 60 -0.36 -27.54 0.47
CA PRO A 60 0.14 -26.23 0.85
C PRO A 60 1.44 -25.96 0.09
N THR A 61 1.37 -25.03 -0.86
CA THR A 61 2.56 -24.52 -1.51
C THR A 61 3.38 -23.85 -0.43
N SER A 62 4.55 -24.42 -0.12
CA SER A 62 5.53 -23.93 0.85
C SER A 62 5.50 -22.40 0.86
N ASN A 63 5.02 -21.82 1.96
CA ASN A 63 4.88 -20.39 2.05
C ASN A 63 6.31 -19.79 2.00
N PRO A 64 6.64 -18.87 1.10
CA PRO A 64 8.00 -18.29 1.03
C PRO A 64 8.37 -17.48 2.29
N TYR A 65 7.38 -17.23 3.16
CA TYR A 65 7.52 -16.57 4.47
C TYR A 65 7.33 -17.53 5.66
N GLU A 66 7.12 -18.84 5.43
CA GLU A 66 7.23 -19.81 6.50
C GLU A 66 8.68 -19.86 6.93
N VAL A 67 8.94 -19.28 8.11
CA VAL A 67 10.17 -19.54 8.85
C VAL A 67 10.18 -21.04 9.08
N GLN A 68 10.94 -21.77 8.26
CA GLN A 68 11.22 -23.18 8.49
C GLN A 68 12.12 -23.23 9.74
N GLY A 69 11.48 -23.12 10.91
CA GLY A 69 12.10 -23.41 12.18
C GLY A 69 12.75 -24.78 12.03
N LYS A 70 14.08 -24.84 12.20
CA LYS A 70 14.76 -26.13 12.21
C LYS A 70 14.05 -26.94 13.28
N LYS A 71 13.38 -28.03 12.91
CA LYS A 71 12.85 -29.01 13.86
C LYS A 71 14.05 -29.67 14.54
N GLN A 72 14.68 -28.95 15.46
CA GLN A 72 15.71 -29.47 16.34
C GLN A 72 15.05 -30.59 17.12
N GLY A 73 15.54 -31.82 16.99
CA GLY A 73 14.98 -32.96 17.70
C GLY A 73 14.94 -32.65 19.20
N TYR A 74 13.75 -32.46 19.74
CA TYR A 74 13.54 -32.22 21.17
C TYR A 74 12.96 -33.48 21.80
N ASN A 75 13.27 -33.66 23.08
CA ASN A 75 12.72 -34.75 23.87
C ASN A 75 11.30 -34.40 24.27
N LYS A 76 10.31 -35.21 23.85
CA LYS A 76 8.92 -35.09 24.32
C LYS A 76 8.92 -35.23 25.85
N LYS A 77 8.28 -34.28 26.54
CA LYS A 77 8.06 -34.37 27.99
C LYS A 77 6.62 -34.82 28.25
N GLU A 78 6.40 -35.53 29.34
CA GLU A 78 5.06 -35.86 29.82
C GLU A 78 4.58 -34.76 30.77
N PHE A 79 3.67 -33.93 30.29
CA PHE A 79 2.99 -32.90 31.06
C PHE A 79 1.67 -33.42 31.65
N THR A 80 1.02 -34.37 30.96
CA THR A 80 -0.27 -34.92 31.37
C THR A 80 -0.38 -36.39 30.95
N SER A 81 -1.22 -37.15 31.63
CA SER A 81 -1.53 -38.54 31.29
C SER A 81 -2.41 -38.69 30.03
N ASN A 82 -2.98 -37.61 29.51
CA ASN A 82 -3.78 -37.62 28.28
C ASN A 82 -2.88 -37.36 27.07
N GLY A 83 -2.79 -38.34 26.16
CA GLY A 83 -1.89 -38.28 25.00
C GLY A 83 -2.12 -37.08 24.09
N VAL A 84 -3.38 -36.74 23.79
CA VAL A 84 -3.73 -35.62 22.90
C VAL A 84 -3.32 -34.29 23.53
N LEU A 85 -3.62 -34.10 24.80
CA LEU A 85 -3.23 -32.89 25.52
C LEU A 85 -1.71 -32.80 25.65
N ASN A 86 -1.03 -33.92 25.88
CA ASN A 86 0.41 -33.96 25.98
C ASN A 86 1.09 -33.58 24.66
N ASP A 87 0.57 -34.05 23.52
CA ASP A 87 1.11 -33.68 22.21
C ASP A 87 0.91 -32.18 21.93
N ILE A 88 -0.29 -31.62 22.18
CA ILE A 88 -0.56 -30.17 22.02
C ILE A 88 0.36 -29.33 22.91
N LEU A 89 0.57 -29.76 24.15
CA LEU A 89 1.42 -29.04 25.10
C LEU A 89 2.88 -29.10 24.71
N ASN A 90 3.35 -30.26 24.23
CA ASN A 90 4.68 -30.35 23.65
C ASN A 90 4.78 -29.37 22.47
N GLU A 91 3.85 -29.40 21.51
CA GLU A 91 3.87 -28.49 20.33
C GLU A 91 3.89 -27.02 20.73
N THR A 92 3.11 -26.62 21.73
CA THR A 92 3.05 -25.23 22.20
C THR A 92 4.33 -24.81 22.92
N ALA A 93 4.87 -25.68 23.78
CA ALA A 93 6.13 -25.43 24.48
C ALA A 93 7.32 -25.29 23.51
N GLN A 94 7.22 -25.86 22.30
CA GLN A 94 8.24 -25.73 21.27
C GLN A 94 8.15 -24.41 20.49
N GLN A 95 6.96 -23.85 20.32
CA GLN A 95 6.75 -22.60 19.58
C GLN A 95 7.27 -21.36 20.33
N GLU A 96 7.71 -21.49 21.59
CA GLU A 96 8.27 -20.36 22.35
C GLU A 96 9.42 -19.64 21.62
N GLN A 97 10.23 -20.35 20.83
CA GLN A 97 11.36 -19.75 20.10
C GLN A 97 10.92 -18.95 18.86
N GLU A 98 9.81 -19.34 18.22
CA GLU A 98 9.31 -18.70 17.00
C GLU A 98 8.66 -17.34 17.29
N TRP A 99 7.99 -17.18 18.44
CA TRP A 99 7.37 -15.89 18.82
C TRP A 99 8.31 -14.96 19.59
N LYS A 100 9.36 -15.49 20.25
CA LYS A 100 10.34 -14.68 21.00
C LYS A 100 11.25 -13.84 20.09
N SER A 101 11.36 -14.21 18.80
CA SER A 101 12.23 -13.52 17.86
C SER A 101 11.43 -12.97 16.69
N MET A 102 11.48 -11.65 16.47
CA MET A 102 10.96 -11.07 15.23
C MET A 102 11.96 -11.43 14.12
N ASN A 103 11.57 -12.31 13.20
CA ASN A 103 12.39 -12.72 12.05
C ASN A 103 13.73 -13.39 12.46
N GLY A 104 13.73 -14.23 13.49
CA GLY A 104 14.91 -15.01 13.89
C GLY A 104 15.97 -14.24 14.68
N ALA A 105 15.72 -12.98 15.04
CA ALA A 105 16.54 -12.21 15.97
C ALA A 105 15.78 -11.95 17.27
N GLU A 106 16.39 -12.27 18.41
CA GLU A 106 15.88 -11.87 19.72
C GLU A 106 15.88 -10.34 19.81
N PHE A 107 14.74 -9.76 20.21
CA PHE A 107 14.64 -8.31 20.42
C PHE A 107 15.40 -7.92 21.68
N THR A 108 16.70 -7.64 21.53
CA THR A 108 17.60 -7.32 22.64
C THR A 108 17.39 -5.90 23.17
N SER A 109 17.87 -5.64 24.39
CA SER A 109 17.82 -4.32 25.04
C SER A 109 18.45 -3.20 24.20
N ASN A 110 19.49 -3.50 23.41
CA ASN A 110 20.11 -2.53 22.50
C ASN A 110 19.19 -2.17 21.32
N MET A 111 18.41 -3.12 20.80
CA MET A 111 17.42 -2.85 19.77
C MET A 111 16.22 -2.07 20.35
N ALA A 112 15.83 -2.34 21.60
CA ALA A 112 14.82 -1.56 22.31
C ALA A 112 15.21 -0.09 22.47
N GLN A 113 16.48 0.20 22.77
CA GLN A 113 17.00 1.58 22.81
C GLN A 113 16.89 2.28 21.46
N SER A 114 17.20 1.59 20.36
CA SER A 114 17.05 2.15 19.01
C SER A 114 15.59 2.40 18.62
N PHE A 115 14.67 1.54 19.06
CA PHE A 115 13.24 1.72 18.86
C PHE A 115 12.70 2.87 19.71
N GLN A 116 13.23 3.07 20.91
CA GLN A 116 12.92 4.20 21.78
C GLN A 116 13.45 5.51 21.17
N ALA A 117 14.65 5.52 20.61
CA ALA A 117 15.20 6.67 19.88
C ALA A 117 14.45 6.98 18.58
N ALA A 118 13.94 5.95 17.89
CA ALA A 118 13.06 6.10 16.72
C ALA A 118 11.62 6.49 17.09
N ASN A 119 11.25 6.37 18.37
CA ASN A 119 9.94 6.78 18.85
C ASN A 119 9.96 8.31 18.99
N PRO A 120 9.17 9.06 18.20
CA PRO A 120 9.13 10.52 18.26
C PRO A 120 8.69 11.05 19.63
N MET A 121 8.13 10.19 20.48
CA MET A 121 7.78 10.49 21.87
C MET A 121 9.01 10.58 22.80
N SER A 122 10.11 9.86 22.50
CA SER A 122 11.37 9.96 23.26
C SER A 122 12.15 11.20 22.87
N ALA A 123 12.13 11.60 21.59
CA ALA A 123 12.70 12.86 21.13
C ALA A 123 12.00 14.08 21.79
N LEU A 124 10.71 13.96 22.11
CA LEU A 124 9.94 15.00 22.79
C LEU A 124 10.38 15.26 24.24
N GLN A 125 11.06 14.32 24.90
CA GLN A 125 11.62 14.57 26.25
C GLN A 125 12.80 15.57 26.21
N SER A 126 13.45 15.76 25.06
CA SER A 126 14.60 16.65 24.89
C SER A 126 14.27 17.97 24.19
N GLY A 127 12.99 18.21 23.87
CA GLY A 127 12.52 19.40 23.17
C GLY A 127 11.75 19.08 21.88
N PRO A 128 11.17 20.08 21.21
CA PRO A 128 10.49 19.86 19.94
C PRO A 128 11.51 19.37 18.88
N PRO A 129 11.23 18.26 18.19
CA PRO A 129 12.12 17.75 17.15
C PRO A 129 12.26 18.76 16.01
N THR A 130 13.46 18.91 15.45
CA THR A 130 13.68 19.79 14.30
C THR A 130 13.22 19.11 13.01
N VAL A 131 12.87 19.91 12.01
CA VAL A 131 12.40 19.44 10.69
C VAL A 131 13.39 18.44 10.09
N ASP A 132 14.69 18.72 10.14
CA ASP A 132 15.74 17.84 9.60
C ASP A 132 15.87 16.48 10.30
N GLN A 133 15.51 16.40 11.59
CA GLN A 133 15.54 15.14 12.34
C GLN A 133 14.41 14.21 11.91
N MET A 134 13.29 14.76 11.43
CA MET A 134 12.09 14.01 11.08
C MET A 134 11.95 13.71 9.59
N ILE A 135 12.78 14.34 8.76
CA ILE A 135 12.84 14.06 7.32
C ILE A 135 13.80 12.89 7.06
N PRO A 136 13.45 11.97 6.13
CA PRO A 136 14.36 10.91 5.70
C PRO A 136 15.72 11.45 5.26
N ALA A 137 16.80 10.70 5.51
CA ALA A 137 18.18 11.13 5.23
C ALA A 137 18.37 11.66 3.80
N ASP A 138 17.71 11.04 2.82
CA ASP A 138 17.77 11.39 1.39
C ASP A 138 17.13 12.75 1.04
N ARG A 139 16.39 13.36 1.97
CA ARG A 139 15.65 14.61 1.76
C ARG A 139 16.06 15.74 2.72
N ARG A 140 17.06 15.53 3.57
CA ARG A 140 17.60 16.55 4.48
C ARG A 140 18.23 17.70 3.69
N GLY A 141 18.07 18.95 4.15
CA GLY A 141 18.61 20.14 3.48
C GLY A 141 17.80 20.66 2.28
N ARG A 142 16.62 20.09 2.01
CA ARG A 142 15.65 20.68 1.07
C ARG A 142 14.69 21.60 1.81
N GLU A 143 14.36 22.73 1.19
CA GLU A 143 13.32 23.62 1.71
C GLU A 143 12.00 22.87 1.80
N VAL A 144 11.46 22.79 3.01
CA VAL A 144 10.15 22.22 3.29
C VAL A 144 9.18 23.36 3.55
N PRO A 145 8.01 23.39 2.89
CA PRO A 145 6.98 24.38 3.16
C PRO A 145 6.65 24.42 4.66
N THR A 146 6.43 25.62 5.19
CA THR A 146 6.23 25.87 6.63
C THR A 146 5.09 25.04 7.23
N ASP A 147 4.02 24.79 6.47
CA ASP A 147 2.88 23.99 6.93
C ASP A 147 3.26 22.52 7.13
N VAL A 148 4.09 21.99 6.23
CA VAL A 148 4.61 20.61 6.29
C VAL A 148 5.65 20.51 7.41
N ALA A 149 6.51 21.52 7.56
CA ALA A 149 7.46 21.60 8.65
C ALA A 149 6.76 21.57 10.03
N ASN A 150 5.73 22.38 10.22
CA ASN A 150 4.95 22.44 11.47
C ASN A 150 4.19 21.14 11.75
N ALA A 151 3.59 20.53 10.71
CA ALA A 151 2.90 19.25 10.83
C ALA A 151 3.87 18.12 11.20
N LEU A 152 5.06 18.14 10.62
CA LEU A 152 6.10 17.16 10.88
C LEU A 152 6.63 17.29 12.31
N THR A 153 7.03 18.50 12.73
CA THR A 153 7.57 18.76 14.08
C THR A 153 6.51 18.82 15.18
N LYS A 154 5.21 18.76 14.81
CA LYS A 154 4.07 18.95 15.71
C LYS A 154 4.19 20.28 16.50
N ASP A 155 4.70 21.32 15.85
CA ASP A 155 4.86 22.64 16.46
C ASP A 155 3.52 23.37 16.56
N TYR A 156 2.77 23.05 17.62
CA TYR A 156 1.51 23.72 17.95
C TYR A 156 1.71 25.02 18.73
N SER A 157 2.91 25.63 18.72
CA SER A 157 3.19 26.84 19.50
C SER A 157 2.27 28.02 19.15
N ALA A 158 1.85 28.15 17.89
CA ALA A 158 0.88 29.16 17.47
C ALA A 158 -0.51 28.94 18.11
N LEU A 159 -0.96 27.68 18.17
CA LEU A 159 -2.20 27.30 18.84
C LEU A 159 -2.11 27.55 20.34
N MET A 160 -1.01 27.16 20.98
CA MET A 160 -0.79 27.39 22.40
C MET A 160 -0.73 28.89 22.75
N LYS A 161 -0.10 29.71 21.90
CA LYS A 161 -0.12 31.18 22.04
C LYS A 161 -1.53 31.74 21.94
N ALA A 162 -2.34 31.27 21.00
CA ALA A 162 -3.74 31.68 20.86
C ALA A 162 -4.58 31.26 22.08
N ILE A 163 -4.38 30.05 22.60
CA ILE A 163 -5.03 29.55 23.82
C ILE A 163 -4.61 30.40 25.03
N ASN A 164 -3.33 30.67 25.21
CA ASN A 164 -2.83 31.49 26.33
C ASN A 164 -3.36 32.93 26.26
N LYS A 165 -3.46 33.52 25.08
CA LYS A 165 -4.07 34.85 24.88
C LYS A 165 -5.57 34.86 25.20
N LYS A 166 -6.26 33.73 25.02
CA LYS A 166 -7.68 33.55 25.40
C LYS A 166 -7.86 33.29 26.90
N LYS A 167 -6.92 32.57 27.52
CA LYS A 167 -6.93 32.20 28.96
C LYS A 167 -6.44 33.34 29.87
N GLY A 168 -5.63 34.26 29.35
CA GLY A 168 -5.15 35.46 30.04
C GLY A 168 -6.12 36.65 30.00
N LYS A 169 -7.42 36.40 29.75
CA LYS A 169 -8.52 37.35 29.91
C LYS A 169 -9.55 36.77 30.87
#